data_AF-A0A2D5ZHI2-F1
#
_entry.id   AF-A0A2D5ZHI2-F1
#
_cell.length_a   1.000
_cell.length_b   1.000
_cell.length_c   1.000
_cell.angle_alpha   90.00
_cell.angle_beta   90.00
_cell.angle_gamma   90.00
#
_symmetry.space_group_name_H-M   'P 1'
#
loop_
_entity.id
_entity.type
_entity.pdbx_description
1 polymer ?
#
loop_
_entity_poly.entity_id
_entity_poly.type
_entity_poly.pdbx_seq_one_letter_code
_entity_poly.pdbx_strand_id
1 'polypeptide(L)'
;MPLKHFTETFLVVVLGAVIALTGLLTATLPSLPDGALPWAVLFIVSIVYPLSLYSLFQRRRADNSFRNLHWFPAVILLVWLALQGVVVGSTVENESVVLYSWGWTLAPVLLGFVFLVLFCLKVIRRRTPRLIFLGLILILFAAAAFLSEQEGHWETELATVLWSGDFWSVDETGFLASWIESTEEKNLEPSEDEQEEDWRERLRMQERREQRIAARVDTGDEDTPVEESSSSAGREYESVSSRPSELPNSGFGWNLIILTMIAAYCATLNESARKRA
;
A
#
# COMPACT_ATOMS: atom_id res chain seq x y z
N MET A 1 10.12 3.55 -31.49
CA MET A 1 9.50 2.33 -32.06
C MET A 1 8.11 2.18 -31.48
N PRO A 2 7.08 1.85 -32.29
CA PRO A 2 5.73 1.58 -31.79
C PRO A 2 5.73 0.44 -30.76
N LEU A 3 4.78 0.46 -29.82
CA LEU A 3 4.62 -0.60 -28.81
C LEU A 3 4.62 -1.99 -29.48
N LYS A 4 5.51 -2.89 -29.05
CA LYS A 4 5.40 -4.30 -29.43
C LYS A 4 4.01 -4.80 -29.02
N HIS A 5 3.34 -5.53 -29.91
CA HIS A 5 1.95 -6.00 -29.74
C HIS A 5 1.68 -6.72 -28.41
N PHE A 6 2.70 -7.36 -27.84
CA PHE A 6 2.61 -8.00 -26.54
C PHE A 6 2.47 -7.00 -25.38
N THR A 7 3.27 -5.93 -25.38
CA THR A 7 3.23 -4.91 -24.30
C THR A 7 1.92 -4.14 -24.30
N GLU A 8 1.37 -3.82 -25.47
CA GLU A 8 0.07 -3.16 -25.57
C GLU A 8 -1.05 -4.06 -25.04
N THR A 9 -1.04 -5.35 -25.39
CA THR A 9 -2.03 -6.32 -24.89
C THR A 9 -1.92 -6.46 -23.37
N PHE A 10 -0.69 -6.57 -22.85
CA PHE A 10 -0.45 -6.62 -21.40
C PHE A 10 -1.00 -5.39 -20.68
N LEU A 11 -0.73 -4.18 -21.19
CA LEU A 11 -1.20 -2.94 -20.58
C LEU A 11 -2.73 -2.80 -20.63
N VAL A 12 -3.39 -3.25 -21.71
CA VAL A 12 -4.86 -3.32 -21.78
C VAL A 12 -5.42 -4.24 -20.70
N VAL A 13 -4.82 -5.43 -20.51
CA VAL A 13 -5.24 -6.40 -19.50
C VAL A 13 -5.01 -5.86 -18.09
N VAL A 14 -3.84 -5.27 -17.84
CA VAL A 14 -3.53 -4.61 -16.56
C VAL A 14 -4.53 -3.49 -16.29
N LEU A 15 -4.84 -2.65 -17.29
CA LEU A 15 -5.83 -1.59 -17.13
C LEU A 15 -7.22 -2.15 -16.80
N GLY A 16 -7.66 -3.22 -17.48
CA GLY A 16 -8.92 -3.90 -17.15
C GLY A 16 -8.94 -4.44 -15.72
N ALA A 17 -7.84 -5.04 -15.26
CA ALA A 17 -7.70 -5.51 -13.88
C ALA A 17 -7.71 -4.35 -12.88
N VAL A 18 -7.02 -3.25 -13.18
CA VAL A 18 -7.01 -2.04 -12.35
C VAL A 18 -8.42 -1.44 -12.25
N ILE A 19 -9.17 -1.35 -13.35
CA ILE A 19 -10.56 -0.84 -13.32
C ILE A 19 -11.45 -1.71 -12.44
N ALA A 20 -11.37 -3.04 -12.59
CA ALA A 20 -12.15 -3.97 -11.77
C ALA A 20 -11.77 -3.86 -10.28
N LEU A 21 -10.46 -3.79 -9.98
CA LEU A 21 -9.95 -3.64 -8.62
C LEU A 21 -10.33 -2.29 -8.01
N THR A 22 -10.25 -1.19 -8.76
CA THR A 22 -10.73 0.13 -8.30
C THR A 22 -12.23 0.09 -8.02
N GLY A 23 -13.03 -0.53 -8.89
CA GLY A 23 -14.47 -0.71 -8.64
C GLY A 23 -14.75 -1.49 -7.35
N LEU A 24 -14.02 -2.59 -7.14
CA LEU A 24 -14.13 -3.39 -5.92
C LEU A 24 -13.73 -2.60 -4.67
N LEU A 25 -12.59 -1.92 -4.69
CA LEU A 25 -12.13 -1.11 -3.56
C LEU A 25 -13.05 0.08 -3.28
N THR A 26 -13.66 0.65 -4.32
CA THR A 26 -14.65 1.73 -4.15
C THR A 26 -15.90 1.21 -3.43
N ALA A 27 -16.28 -0.05 -3.64
CA ALA A 27 -17.41 -0.67 -2.96
C ALA A 27 -17.13 -0.91 -1.46
N THR A 28 -15.87 -1.09 -1.06
CA THR A 28 -15.49 -1.33 0.34
C THR A 28 -15.18 -0.04 1.11
N LEU A 29 -15.22 1.13 0.45
CA LEU A 29 -14.89 2.40 1.09
C LEU A 29 -15.93 2.80 2.14
N PRO A 30 -15.50 3.29 3.33
CA PRO A 30 -16.42 3.93 4.26
C PRO A 30 -17.02 5.19 3.64
N SER A 31 -18.23 5.54 4.08
CA SER A 31 -18.85 6.83 3.73
C SER A 31 -18.08 8.00 4.34
N LEU A 32 -18.12 9.16 3.68
CA LEU A 32 -17.60 10.40 4.25
C LEU A 32 -18.44 10.83 5.47
N PRO A 33 -17.84 11.45 6.50
CA PRO A 33 -16.45 11.93 6.57
C PRO A 33 -15.40 10.88 6.97
N ASP A 34 -15.78 9.79 7.63
CA ASP A 34 -14.84 8.82 8.23
C ASP A 34 -13.99 8.09 7.17
N GLY A 35 -14.51 7.92 5.95
CA GLY A 35 -13.79 7.33 4.82
C GLY A 35 -12.85 8.26 4.04
N ALA A 36 -12.65 9.51 4.48
CA ALA A 36 -11.89 10.50 3.71
C ALA A 36 -10.44 10.09 3.44
N LEU A 37 -9.76 9.51 4.44
CA LEU A 37 -8.37 9.09 4.30
C LEU A 37 -8.22 7.85 3.41
N PRO A 38 -8.96 6.74 3.62
CA PRO A 38 -9.04 5.62 2.67
C PRO A 38 -9.28 6.08 1.21
N TRP A 39 -10.23 6.99 1.02
CA TRP A 39 -10.53 7.53 -0.30
C TRP A 39 -9.33 8.31 -0.88
N ALA A 40 -8.69 9.17 -0.08
CA ALA A 40 -7.54 9.97 -0.52
C ALA A 40 -6.36 9.08 -0.93
N VAL A 41 -6.09 8.01 -0.18
CA VAL A 41 -5.04 7.05 -0.52
C VAL A 41 -5.36 6.35 -1.84
N LEU A 42 -6.59 5.84 -2.02
CA LEU A 42 -6.99 5.23 -3.30
C LEU A 42 -6.90 6.22 -4.46
N PHE A 43 -7.29 7.46 -4.25
CA PHE A 43 -7.21 8.51 -5.25
C PHE A 43 -5.75 8.81 -5.64
N ILE A 44 -4.86 8.98 -4.67
CA ILE A 44 -3.42 9.18 -4.92
C ILE A 44 -2.84 7.99 -5.69
N VAL A 45 -3.12 6.75 -5.27
CA VAL A 45 -2.66 5.54 -5.97
C VAL A 45 -3.19 5.50 -7.40
N SER A 46 -4.46 5.88 -7.62
CA SER A 46 -5.07 5.93 -8.95
C SER A 46 -4.45 6.97 -9.89
N ILE A 47 -3.85 8.04 -9.35
CA ILE A 47 -3.11 9.07 -10.11
C ILE A 47 -1.65 8.65 -10.31
N VAL A 48 -1.02 8.07 -9.30
CA VAL A 48 0.35 7.57 -9.37
C VAL A 48 0.46 6.45 -10.42
N TYR A 49 -0.57 5.61 -10.55
CA TYR A 49 -0.64 4.56 -11.57
C TYR A 49 -0.37 5.07 -13.00
N PRO A 50 -1.18 5.96 -13.61
CA PRO A 50 -0.94 6.45 -14.96
C PRO A 50 0.34 7.29 -15.06
N LEU A 51 0.74 8.00 -14.01
CA LEU A 51 1.98 8.79 -13.99
C LEU A 51 3.23 7.89 -14.03
N SER A 52 3.24 6.78 -13.29
CA SER A 52 4.35 5.81 -13.32
C SER A 52 4.54 5.21 -14.72
N LEU A 53 3.44 4.99 -15.44
CA LEU A 53 3.42 4.47 -16.80
C LEU A 53 3.69 5.55 -17.86
N TYR A 54 3.63 6.83 -17.50
CA TYR A 54 3.81 7.94 -18.43
C TYR A 54 5.16 7.91 -19.15
N SER A 55 6.23 7.60 -18.41
CA SER A 55 7.58 7.46 -18.98
C SER A 55 7.64 6.36 -20.05
N LEU A 56 6.93 5.25 -19.83
CA LEU A 56 6.84 4.12 -20.75
C LEU A 56 6.02 4.48 -21.99
N PHE A 57 4.92 5.22 -21.83
CA PHE A 57 4.08 5.68 -22.93
C PHE A 57 4.79 6.69 -23.82
N GLN A 58 5.54 7.63 -23.24
CA GLN A 58 6.34 8.61 -23.99
C GLN A 58 7.42 7.91 -24.83
N ARG A 59 8.21 7.02 -24.21
CA ARG A 59 9.30 6.29 -24.91
C ARG A 59 8.79 5.46 -26.09
N ARG A 60 7.58 4.91 -26.01
CA ARG A 60 7.00 4.02 -27.02
C ARG A 60 5.98 4.68 -27.95
N ARG A 61 5.80 6.01 -27.86
CA ARG A 61 4.85 6.80 -28.66
C ARG A 61 3.45 6.17 -28.69
N ALA A 62 2.91 5.83 -27.52
CA ALA A 62 1.57 5.26 -27.41
C ALA A 62 0.50 6.27 -27.89
N ASP A 63 -0.60 5.80 -28.47
CA ASP A 63 -1.70 6.66 -28.91
C ASP A 63 -2.25 7.52 -27.76
N ASN A 64 -2.66 8.76 -28.07
CA ASN A 64 -3.27 9.67 -27.07
C ASN A 64 -4.49 9.02 -26.41
N SER A 65 -5.34 8.34 -27.19
CA SER A 65 -6.53 7.65 -26.67
C SER A 65 -6.18 6.56 -25.65
N PHE A 66 -5.08 5.82 -25.89
CA PHE A 66 -4.63 4.79 -24.98
C PHE A 66 -4.10 5.36 -23.67
N ARG A 67 -3.35 6.48 -23.74
CA ARG A 67 -2.86 7.20 -22.56
C ARG A 67 -4.00 7.74 -21.70
N ASN A 68 -5.00 8.36 -22.31
CA ASN A 68 -6.14 8.92 -21.59
C ASN A 68 -6.97 7.83 -20.89
N LEU A 69 -7.05 6.63 -21.45
CA LEU A 69 -7.81 5.53 -20.84
C LEU A 69 -7.21 5.06 -19.50
N HIS A 70 -5.91 5.26 -19.25
CA HIS A 70 -5.29 4.90 -17.98
C HIS A 70 -5.64 5.87 -16.84
N TRP A 71 -6.18 7.05 -17.17
CA TRP A 71 -6.72 7.99 -16.18
C TRP A 71 -8.14 7.64 -15.74
N PHE A 72 -8.78 6.67 -16.41
CA PHE A 72 -10.17 6.30 -16.13
C PHE A 72 -10.42 5.92 -14.65
N PRO A 73 -9.57 5.12 -13.97
CA PRO A 73 -9.76 4.83 -12.55
C PRO A 73 -9.82 6.08 -11.66
N ALA A 74 -8.92 7.05 -11.89
CA ALA A 74 -8.90 8.31 -11.15
C ALA A 74 -10.15 9.16 -11.43
N VAL A 75 -10.61 9.20 -12.68
CA VAL A 75 -11.83 9.91 -13.06
C VAL A 75 -13.07 9.31 -12.39
N ILE A 76 -13.18 7.97 -12.32
CA ILE A 76 -14.30 7.33 -11.60
C ILE A 76 -14.30 7.73 -10.13
N LEU A 77 -13.15 7.68 -9.45
CA LEU A 77 -13.06 8.05 -8.04
C LEU A 77 -13.45 9.51 -7.80
N LEU A 78 -13.08 10.41 -8.73
CA LEU A 78 -13.48 11.82 -8.66
C LEU A 78 -14.99 11.99 -8.85
N VAL A 79 -15.57 11.32 -9.84
CA VAL A 79 -17.04 11.32 -10.05
C VAL A 79 -17.76 10.76 -8.82
N TRP A 80 -17.23 9.70 -8.23
CA TRP A 80 -17.76 9.12 -7.00
C TRP A 80 -17.71 10.11 -5.82
N LEU A 81 -16.57 10.78 -5.63
CA LEU A 81 -16.45 11.82 -4.59
C LEU A 81 -17.44 12.96 -4.80
N ALA A 82 -17.58 13.43 -6.06
CA ALA A 82 -18.52 14.49 -6.37
C ALA A 82 -19.96 14.09 -6.02
N LEU A 83 -20.34 12.84 -6.27
CA LEU A 83 -21.65 12.32 -5.91
C LEU A 83 -21.82 12.21 -4.40
N GLN A 84 -20.83 11.69 -3.67
CA GLN A 84 -20.87 11.67 -2.21
C GLN A 84 -20.98 13.09 -1.63
N GLY A 85 -20.26 14.06 -2.19
CA GLY A 85 -20.36 15.46 -1.79
C GLY A 85 -21.74 16.07 -2.03
N VAL A 86 -22.40 15.72 -3.15
CA VAL A 86 -23.77 16.14 -3.43
C VAL A 86 -24.76 15.49 -2.45
N VAL A 87 -24.58 14.20 -2.15
CA VAL A 87 -25.44 13.50 -1.18
C VAL A 87 -25.32 14.12 0.21
N VAL A 88 -24.10 14.34 0.71
CA VAL A 88 -23.84 14.99 2.01
C VAL A 88 -24.40 16.41 2.06
N GLY A 89 -24.36 17.16 0.95
CA GLY A 89 -24.93 18.50 0.84
C GLY A 89 -26.45 18.53 0.67
N SER A 90 -27.10 17.39 0.47
CA SER A 90 -28.54 17.27 0.22
C SER A 90 -29.26 16.71 1.45
N THR A 91 -30.50 17.12 1.70
CA THR A 91 -31.36 16.56 2.78
C THR A 91 -31.99 15.21 2.39
N VAL A 92 -31.35 14.44 1.50
CA VAL A 92 -31.90 13.19 0.98
C VAL A 92 -31.69 12.09 2.02
N GLU A 93 -32.77 11.41 2.40
CA GLU A 93 -32.76 10.36 3.43
C GLU A 93 -31.81 9.18 3.06
N ASN A 94 -31.08 8.70 4.07
CA ASN A 94 -30.00 7.70 3.96
C ASN A 94 -30.42 6.37 3.30
N GLU A 95 -31.71 6.01 3.27
CA GLU A 95 -32.17 4.76 2.65
C GLU A 95 -31.98 4.73 1.13
N SER A 96 -31.94 5.91 0.48
CA SER A 96 -31.61 5.99 -0.95
C SER A 96 -30.15 5.59 -1.22
N VAL A 97 -29.25 5.86 -0.27
CA VAL A 97 -27.80 5.69 -0.44
C VAL A 97 -27.41 4.21 -0.61
N VAL A 98 -28.15 3.28 0.01
CA VAL A 98 -27.89 1.82 -0.11
C VAL A 98 -28.23 1.29 -1.50
N LEU A 99 -29.30 1.78 -2.13
CA LEU A 99 -29.63 1.48 -3.52
C LEU A 99 -28.63 2.12 -4.49
N TYR A 100 -28.08 3.28 -4.14
CA TYR A 100 -27.04 3.96 -4.91
C TYR A 100 -25.67 3.29 -4.79
N SER A 101 -25.29 2.67 -3.68
CA SER A 101 -23.97 2.05 -3.53
C SER A 101 -23.80 0.77 -4.37
N TRP A 102 -24.86 -0.03 -4.52
CA TRP A 102 -24.83 -1.32 -5.22
C TRP A 102 -24.68 -1.20 -6.75
N GLY A 103 -25.56 -0.42 -7.41
CA GLY A 103 -25.52 -0.27 -8.87
C GLY A 103 -24.39 0.62 -9.38
N TRP A 104 -23.88 1.51 -8.51
CA TRP A 104 -22.98 2.57 -8.92
C TRP A 104 -21.51 2.15 -9.00
N THR A 105 -21.07 1.04 -8.42
CA THR A 105 -19.70 0.54 -8.68
C THR A 105 -19.67 -0.31 -9.96
N LEU A 106 -20.76 -1.02 -10.25
CA LEU A 106 -20.91 -1.84 -11.46
C LEU A 106 -20.99 -0.99 -12.73
N ALA A 107 -21.81 0.08 -12.73
CA ALA A 107 -22.00 0.96 -13.88
C ALA A 107 -20.69 1.59 -14.44
N PRO A 108 -19.81 2.23 -13.64
CA PRO A 108 -18.56 2.80 -14.11
C PRO A 108 -17.55 1.72 -14.50
N VAL A 109 -17.52 0.57 -13.82
CA VAL A 109 -16.68 -0.57 -14.25
C VAL A 109 -17.12 -1.04 -15.64
N LEU A 110 -18.42 -1.28 -15.85
CA LEU A 110 -18.97 -1.63 -17.16
C LEU A 110 -18.63 -0.58 -18.21
N LEU A 111 -18.79 0.71 -17.90
CA LEU A 111 -18.43 1.80 -18.80
C LEU A 111 -16.94 1.75 -19.19
N GLY A 112 -16.05 1.48 -18.23
CA GLY A 112 -14.62 1.30 -18.47
C GLY A 112 -14.32 0.13 -19.39
N PHE A 113 -14.96 -1.01 -19.16
CA PHE A 113 -14.86 -2.18 -20.02
C PHE A 113 -15.41 -1.91 -21.42
N VAL A 114 -16.51 -1.17 -21.55
CA VAL A 114 -17.03 -0.73 -22.85
C VAL A 114 -16.00 0.13 -23.58
N PHE A 115 -15.38 1.12 -22.90
CA PHE A 115 -14.32 1.92 -23.53
C PHE A 115 -13.09 1.08 -23.92
N LEU A 116 -12.69 0.09 -23.10
CA LEU A 116 -11.62 -0.85 -23.45
C LEU A 116 -11.98 -1.72 -24.65
N VAL A 117 -13.22 -2.21 -24.73
CA VAL A 117 -13.72 -2.98 -25.87
C VAL A 117 -13.75 -2.12 -27.13
N LEU A 118 -14.28 -0.90 -27.07
CA LEU A 118 -14.29 0.05 -28.18
C LEU A 118 -12.86 0.38 -28.65
N PHE A 119 -11.92 0.56 -27.72
CA PHE A 119 -10.51 0.72 -28.04
C PHE A 119 -9.94 -0.52 -28.75
N CYS A 120 -10.23 -1.72 -28.25
CA CYS A 120 -9.81 -2.98 -28.86
C CYS A 120 -10.43 -3.22 -30.25
N LEU A 121 -11.67 -2.78 -30.48
CA LEU A 121 -12.34 -2.86 -31.78
C LEU A 121 -11.74 -1.87 -32.79
N LYS A 122 -11.41 -0.65 -32.34
CA LYS A 122 -10.73 0.35 -33.15
C LYS A 122 -9.34 -0.11 -33.59
N VAL A 123 -8.61 -0.78 -32.70
CA VAL A 123 -7.29 -1.36 -33.00
C VAL A 123 -7.48 -2.78 -33.56
N ILE A 124 -7.78 -2.86 -34.87
CA ILE A 124 -8.20 -4.09 -35.60
C ILE A 124 -7.27 -5.31 -35.41
N ARG A 125 -6.02 -5.13 -34.99
CA ARG A 125 -5.00 -6.18 -34.93
C ARG A 125 -4.96 -6.88 -33.55
N ARG A 126 -5.19 -8.21 -33.53
CA ARG A 126 -5.22 -9.09 -32.32
C ARG A 126 -6.34 -8.77 -31.31
N ARG A 127 -7.54 -8.43 -31.79
CA ARG A 127 -8.73 -8.18 -30.96
C ARG A 127 -9.15 -9.37 -30.08
N THR A 128 -9.10 -10.59 -30.63
CA THR A 128 -9.64 -11.79 -29.96
C THR A 128 -9.00 -12.09 -28.60
N PRO A 129 -7.66 -12.18 -28.46
CA PRO A 129 -7.06 -12.45 -27.15
C PRO A 129 -7.35 -11.33 -26.14
N ARG A 130 -7.32 -10.06 -26.57
CA ARG A 130 -7.63 -8.91 -25.70
C ARG A 130 -9.05 -9.00 -25.15
N LEU A 131 -10.02 -9.28 -26.01
CA LEU A 131 -11.42 -9.40 -25.63
C LEU A 131 -11.67 -10.62 -24.73
N ILE A 132 -10.97 -11.74 -24.94
CA ILE A 132 -11.08 -12.92 -24.06
C ILE A 132 -10.59 -12.57 -22.65
N PHE A 133 -9.39 -11.98 -22.51
CA PHE A 133 -8.88 -11.62 -21.18
C PHE A 133 -9.76 -10.57 -20.49
N LEU A 134 -10.22 -9.56 -21.22
CA LEU A 134 -11.15 -8.57 -20.67
C LEU A 134 -12.48 -9.21 -20.26
N GLY A 135 -13.01 -10.11 -21.07
CA GLY A 135 -14.22 -10.87 -20.75
C GLY A 135 -14.05 -11.69 -19.48
N LEU A 136 -12.92 -12.40 -19.33
CA LEU A 136 -12.62 -13.17 -18.12
C LEU A 136 -12.55 -12.29 -16.86
N ILE A 137 -11.88 -11.13 -16.93
CA ILE A 137 -11.81 -10.20 -15.80
C ILE A 137 -13.21 -9.66 -15.47
N LEU A 138 -14.00 -9.27 -16.48
CA LEU A 138 -15.34 -8.76 -16.28
C LEU A 138 -16.28 -9.81 -15.70
N ILE A 139 -16.21 -11.05 -16.19
CA ILE A 139 -16.98 -12.18 -15.66
C ILE A 139 -16.60 -12.44 -14.20
N LEU A 140 -15.31 -12.45 -13.87
CA LEU A 140 -14.85 -12.64 -12.49
C LEU A 140 -15.36 -11.53 -11.58
N PHE A 141 -15.28 -10.27 -12.03
CA PHE A 141 -15.81 -9.13 -11.29
C PHE A 141 -17.33 -9.21 -11.10
N ALA A 142 -18.08 -9.51 -12.17
CA ALA A 142 -19.53 -9.64 -12.11
C ALA A 142 -19.97 -10.82 -11.23
N ALA A 143 -19.26 -11.95 -11.28
CA ALA A 143 -19.50 -13.07 -10.40
C ALA A 143 -19.24 -12.71 -8.93
N ALA A 144 -18.16 -11.97 -8.64
CA ALA A 144 -17.87 -11.49 -7.29
C ALA A 144 -18.96 -10.52 -6.78
N ALA A 145 -19.43 -9.61 -7.64
CA ALA A 145 -20.53 -8.70 -7.32
C ALA A 145 -21.87 -9.45 -7.11
N PHE A 146 -22.14 -10.49 -7.90
CA PHE A 146 -23.34 -11.31 -7.74
C PHE A 146 -23.29 -12.18 -6.48
N LEU A 147 -22.14 -12.77 -6.16
CA LEU A 147 -21.95 -13.54 -4.92
C LEU A 147 -22.04 -12.66 -3.67
N SER A 148 -21.60 -11.40 -3.75
CA SER A 148 -21.82 -10.38 -2.70
C SER A 148 -23.30 -10.25 -2.35
N GLU A 149 -24.16 -10.21 -3.36
CA GLU A 149 -25.61 -10.08 -3.16
C GLU A 149 -26.24 -11.37 -2.60
N GLN A 150 -25.76 -12.54 -3.04
CA GLN A 150 -26.39 -13.81 -2.70
C GLN A 150 -26.00 -14.38 -1.33
N GLU A 151 -24.72 -14.26 -0.93
CA GLU A 151 -24.16 -14.96 0.24
C GLU A 151 -23.86 -14.05 1.44
N GLY A 152 -24.17 -12.75 1.35
CA GLY A 152 -24.18 -11.86 2.51
C GLY A 152 -23.01 -10.87 2.56
N HIS A 153 -22.98 -9.94 1.61
CA HIS A 153 -22.17 -8.71 1.65
C HIS A 153 -20.70 -8.90 2.06
N TRP A 154 -19.98 -9.86 1.45
CA TRP A 154 -18.55 -10.11 1.77
C TRP A 154 -17.64 -8.88 1.58
N GLU A 155 -18.08 -7.87 0.83
CA GLU A 155 -17.45 -6.56 0.75
C GLU A 155 -17.35 -5.86 2.11
N THR A 156 -18.27 -6.12 3.04
CA THR A 156 -18.22 -5.59 4.41
C THR A 156 -17.16 -6.28 5.25
N GLU A 157 -16.97 -7.60 5.09
CA GLU A 157 -15.85 -8.32 5.71
C GLU A 157 -14.51 -7.86 5.15
N LEU A 158 -14.43 -7.61 3.83
CA LEU A 158 -13.25 -6.98 3.26
C LEU A 158 -13.05 -5.57 3.79
N ALA A 159 -14.11 -4.78 3.93
CA ALA A 159 -14.01 -3.42 4.41
C ALA A 159 -13.48 -3.38 5.85
N THR A 160 -13.90 -4.31 6.71
CA THR A 160 -13.34 -4.40 8.06
C THR A 160 -11.87 -4.79 8.01
N VAL A 161 -11.49 -5.86 7.32
CA VAL A 161 -10.08 -6.28 7.23
C VAL A 161 -9.16 -5.19 6.64
N LEU A 162 -9.65 -4.47 5.62
CA LEU A 162 -8.84 -3.50 4.89
C LEU A 162 -8.81 -2.12 5.55
N TRP A 163 -9.93 -1.70 6.17
CA TRP A 163 -10.14 -0.32 6.64
C TRP A 163 -10.35 -0.17 8.15
N SER A 164 -10.51 -1.25 8.93
CA SER A 164 -10.76 -1.15 10.37
C SER A 164 -9.51 -1.13 11.25
N GLY A 165 -8.30 -1.09 10.68
CA GLY A 165 -7.09 -1.04 11.50
C GLY A 165 -6.83 0.36 12.05
N ASP A 166 -6.26 0.43 13.26
CA ASP A 166 -5.88 1.67 13.97
C ASP A 166 -4.93 2.58 13.16
N PHE A 167 -4.34 2.06 12.08
CA PHE A 167 -3.51 2.85 11.17
C PHE A 167 -4.31 3.85 10.31
N TRP A 168 -5.63 3.68 10.21
CA TRP A 168 -6.51 4.59 9.49
C TRP A 168 -7.18 5.63 10.39
N SER A 169 -7.20 5.44 11.72
CA SER A 169 -7.73 6.44 12.64
C SER A 169 -6.78 7.62 12.69
N VAL A 170 -7.24 8.76 12.17
CA VAL A 170 -6.54 10.03 12.28
C VAL A 170 -6.92 10.63 13.62
N ASP A 171 -6.15 10.37 14.66
CA ASP A 171 -6.19 11.21 15.85
C ASP A 171 -5.78 12.64 15.44
N GLU A 172 -6.32 13.64 16.14
CA GLU A 172 -6.19 15.08 15.80
C GLU A 172 -4.74 15.56 15.63
N THR A 173 -3.77 14.81 16.17
CA THR A 173 -2.35 14.86 15.84
C THR A 173 -2.07 13.97 14.62
N GLY A 174 -2.33 14.53 13.44
CA GLY A 174 -2.52 13.79 12.20
C GLY A 174 -1.47 12.73 11.83
N PHE A 175 -1.90 11.77 11.00
CA PHE A 175 -1.20 10.62 10.40
C PHE A 175 0.32 10.71 10.13
N LEU A 176 0.88 11.91 9.93
CA LEU A 176 2.33 12.11 9.79
C LEU A 176 3.07 12.14 11.14
N ALA A 177 2.41 12.57 12.22
CA ALA A 177 2.94 12.58 13.57
C ALA A 177 3.16 11.14 14.07
N SER A 178 2.21 10.23 13.90
CA SER A 178 2.38 8.83 14.35
C SER A 178 3.54 8.08 13.68
N TRP A 179 3.90 8.45 12.44
CA TRP A 179 5.09 7.93 11.75
C TRP A 179 6.39 8.51 12.29
N ILE A 180 6.39 9.79 12.71
CA ILE A 180 7.59 10.50 13.19
C ILE A 180 7.81 10.28 14.69
N GLU A 181 6.74 10.25 15.48
CA GLU A 181 6.71 10.14 16.94
C GLU A 181 7.13 8.76 17.46
N SER A 182 7.16 7.74 16.60
CA SER A 182 7.85 6.48 16.88
C SER A 182 9.36 6.64 17.16
N THR A 183 9.90 7.84 16.97
CA THR A 183 11.31 8.17 17.12
C THR A 183 11.65 9.01 18.35
N GLU A 184 10.71 9.67 19.05
CA GLU A 184 11.09 10.77 19.96
C GLU A 184 10.58 10.76 21.41
N GLU A 185 9.72 9.82 21.85
CA GLU A 185 9.39 9.74 23.28
C GLU A 185 9.24 8.30 23.80
N LYS A 186 10.38 7.62 23.95
CA LYS A 186 10.47 6.39 24.75
C LYS A 186 10.82 6.71 26.21
N ASN A 187 10.01 7.54 26.87
CA ASN A 187 10.08 7.63 28.33
C ASN A 187 9.34 6.44 28.92
N LEU A 188 10.06 5.32 29.09
CA LEU A 188 9.61 4.18 29.88
C LEU A 188 9.39 4.66 31.31
N GLU A 189 8.14 4.85 31.72
CA GLU A 189 7.77 5.21 33.10
C GLU A 189 8.35 4.19 34.11
N PRO A 190 8.57 4.57 35.38
CA PRO A 190 9.02 3.62 36.40
C PRO A 190 7.98 2.50 36.60
N SER A 191 8.37 1.26 36.39
CA SER A 191 7.62 0.05 36.74
C SER A 191 7.80 -0.27 38.23
N GLU A 192 6.78 -0.88 38.83
CA GLU A 192 6.83 -1.37 40.21
C GLU A 192 7.55 -2.74 40.32
N ASP A 193 7.79 -3.42 39.19
CA ASP A 193 8.48 -4.70 39.14
C ASP A 193 10.00 -4.50 39.05
N GLU A 194 10.72 -4.98 40.06
CA GLU A 194 12.18 -4.83 40.21
C GLU A 194 12.94 -5.48 39.04
N GLN A 195 12.45 -6.59 38.48
CA GLN A 195 13.12 -7.26 37.35
C GLN A 195 12.93 -6.50 36.04
N GLU A 196 11.77 -5.87 35.87
CA GLU A 196 11.47 -5.07 34.69
C GLU A 196 12.21 -3.73 34.74
N GLU A 197 12.28 -3.08 35.90
CA GLU A 197 13.07 -1.84 36.05
C GLU A 197 14.55 -2.07 35.82
N ASP A 198 15.11 -3.20 36.26
CA ASP A 198 16.52 -3.52 36.02
C ASP A 198 16.82 -3.65 34.51
N TRP A 199 15.86 -4.19 33.74
CA TRP A 199 15.94 -4.24 32.28
C TRP A 199 15.74 -2.87 31.62
N ARG A 200 14.77 -2.08 32.08
CA ARG A 200 14.51 -0.70 31.58
C ARG A 200 15.70 0.21 31.87
N GLU A 201 16.33 0.09 33.02
CA GLU A 201 17.51 0.86 33.39
C GLU A 201 18.72 0.51 32.52
N ARG A 202 18.91 -0.77 32.16
CA ARG A 202 19.95 -1.18 31.19
C ARG A 202 19.73 -0.55 29.83
N LEU A 203 18.49 -0.44 29.35
CA LEU A 203 18.18 0.25 28.10
C LEU A 203 18.47 1.75 28.18
N ARG A 204 18.03 2.43 29.25
CA ARG A 204 18.37 3.85 29.50
C ARG A 204 19.90 4.06 29.59
N MET A 205 20.65 3.09 30.12
CA MET A 205 22.12 3.15 30.16
C MET A 205 22.76 2.96 28.78
N GLN A 206 22.25 2.04 27.98
CA GLN A 206 22.73 1.80 26.62
C GLN A 206 22.48 3.01 25.72
N GLU A 207 21.30 3.62 25.81
CA GLU A 207 20.94 4.83 25.07
C GLU A 207 21.83 6.01 25.45
N ARG A 208 22.07 6.26 26.75
CA ARG A 208 23.04 7.28 27.20
C ARG A 208 24.45 7.01 26.67
N ARG A 209 24.83 5.76 26.45
CA ARG A 209 26.12 5.42 25.85
C ARG A 209 26.16 5.74 24.36
N GLU A 210 25.09 5.42 23.63
CA GLU A 210 24.96 5.73 22.20
C GLU A 210 24.93 7.23 21.96
N GLN A 211 24.19 8.00 22.77
CA GLN A 211 24.18 9.47 22.72
C GLN A 211 25.57 10.07 22.97
N ARG A 212 26.36 9.53 23.92
CA ARG A 212 27.75 9.96 24.14
C ARG A 212 28.66 9.64 22.96
N ILE A 213 28.43 8.52 22.27
CA ILE A 213 29.20 8.14 21.07
C ILE A 213 28.82 9.06 19.90
N ALA A 214 27.52 9.28 19.69
CA ALA A 214 27.01 10.19 18.67
C ALA A 214 27.53 11.62 18.88
N ALA A 215 27.50 12.14 20.11
CA ALA A 215 28.03 13.46 20.45
C ALA A 215 29.54 13.58 20.17
N ARG A 216 30.32 12.51 20.38
CA ARG A 216 31.75 12.48 20.03
C ARG A 216 32.01 12.42 18.53
N VAL A 217 31.10 11.82 17.76
CA VAL A 217 31.21 11.70 16.30
C VAL A 217 30.78 12.99 15.59
N ASP A 218 29.82 13.72 16.15
CA ASP A 218 29.33 14.98 15.56
C ASP A 218 30.26 16.17 15.85
N THR A 219 31.06 16.08 16.90
CA THR A 219 32.09 17.08 17.25
C THR A 219 33.43 16.68 16.64
N GLY A 220 33.60 16.87 15.33
CA GLY A 220 34.82 16.52 14.59
C GLY A 220 36.10 17.17 15.17
N ASP A 221 36.99 16.33 15.67
CA ASP A 221 38.43 16.50 16.00
C ASP A 221 38.95 17.90 16.41
N GLU A 222 39.26 18.06 17.71
CA GLU A 222 40.46 18.78 18.18
C GLU A 222 41.19 17.94 19.24
N ASP A 223 42.45 17.61 18.96
CA ASP A 223 43.42 16.94 19.83
C ASP A 223 43.50 17.58 21.23
N THR A 224 43.27 16.79 22.28
CA THR A 224 43.88 17.01 23.61
C THR A 224 44.06 15.67 24.33
N PRO A 225 45.29 15.25 24.67
CA PRO A 225 45.51 14.05 25.47
C PRO A 225 45.24 14.42 26.93
N VAL A 226 44.14 13.91 27.50
CA VAL A 226 43.89 14.01 28.94
C VAL A 226 44.30 12.68 29.59
N GLU A 227 45.25 12.81 30.50
CA GLU A 227 45.90 11.78 31.30
C GLU A 227 44.95 10.79 31.98
N GLU A 228 45.41 9.54 32.05
CA GLU A 228 44.95 8.50 32.97
C GLU A 228 45.07 8.95 34.43
N SER A 229 43.98 8.80 35.19
CA SER A 229 43.91 8.49 36.63
C SER A 229 42.42 8.41 37.00
N SER A 230 41.84 7.44 37.68
CA SER A 230 42.36 6.30 38.44
C SER A 230 41.17 5.42 38.86
N SER A 231 41.44 4.12 39.01
CA SER A 231 40.81 3.15 39.91
C SER A 231 39.28 3.11 40.09
N SER A 232 38.66 2.04 39.58
CA SER A 232 37.66 1.29 40.34
C SER A 232 37.65 -0.16 39.90
N ALA A 233 37.85 -1.04 40.87
CA ALA A 233 37.96 -2.48 40.72
C ALA A 233 36.64 -3.10 40.23
N GLY A 234 36.72 -3.89 39.16
CA GLY A 234 35.59 -4.66 38.65
C GLY A 234 36.11 -5.89 37.93
N ARG A 235 35.92 -7.05 38.57
CA ARG A 235 36.37 -8.39 38.17
C ARG A 235 36.12 -8.69 36.69
N GLU A 236 37.13 -9.31 36.06
CA GLU A 236 36.97 -10.13 34.87
C GLU A 236 35.84 -11.13 35.10
N TYR A 237 34.75 -10.96 34.36
CA TYR A 237 33.78 -12.01 34.14
C TYR A 237 33.83 -12.37 32.66
N GLU A 238 34.41 -13.54 32.44
CA GLU A 238 34.19 -14.47 31.35
C GLU A 238 33.09 -14.09 30.35
N SER A 239 33.51 -14.11 29.08
CA SER A 239 32.66 -14.21 27.91
C SER A 239 31.62 -15.34 28.04
N VAL A 240 30.43 -15.03 28.53
CA VAL A 240 29.27 -15.93 28.43
C VAL A 240 28.44 -15.49 27.24
N SER A 241 28.64 -16.20 26.13
CA SER A 241 27.76 -16.21 24.97
C SER A 241 26.41 -16.81 25.37
N SER A 242 25.49 -16.00 25.88
CA SER A 242 24.08 -16.36 26.02
C SER A 242 23.29 -15.79 24.86
N ARG A 243 23.53 -16.32 23.64
CA ARG A 243 22.50 -16.25 22.61
C ARG A 243 21.35 -17.15 23.05
N PRO A 244 20.11 -16.65 23.22
CA PRO A 244 18.96 -17.53 23.36
C PRO A 244 18.80 -18.33 22.07
N SER A 245 18.66 -19.65 22.19
CA SER A 245 18.75 -20.58 21.06
C SER A 245 17.49 -20.65 20.20
N GLU A 246 16.35 -20.09 20.64
CA GLU A 246 15.11 -20.13 19.86
C GLU A 246 14.12 -19.08 20.38
N LEU A 247 13.57 -18.26 19.47
CA LEU A 247 12.40 -17.43 19.74
C LEU A 247 11.14 -18.30 19.60
N PRO A 248 10.09 -18.07 20.43
CA PRO A 248 8.82 -18.77 20.29
C PRO A 248 8.22 -18.53 18.91
N ASN A 249 7.88 -19.66 18.28
CA ASN A 249 7.34 -19.80 16.94
C ASN A 249 6.02 -19.00 16.82
N SER A 250 6.09 -17.79 16.26
CA SER A 250 4.91 -17.06 15.81
C SER A 250 4.41 -17.71 14.53
N GLY A 251 3.14 -18.12 14.56
CA GLY A 251 2.53 -18.98 13.55
C GLY A 251 2.63 -18.47 12.11
N PHE A 252 2.66 -19.44 11.19
CA PHE A 252 2.33 -19.32 9.77
C PHE A 252 2.84 -18.05 9.04
N GLY A 253 4.16 -17.88 9.01
CA GLY A 253 4.92 -17.84 7.75
C GLY A 253 4.67 -16.76 6.69
N TRP A 254 4.01 -15.63 6.99
CA TRP A 254 3.90 -14.51 6.02
C TRP A 254 5.28 -14.00 5.55
N ASN A 255 6.29 -14.03 6.41
CA ASN A 255 7.66 -13.69 6.05
C ASN A 255 8.24 -14.59 4.95
N LEU A 256 7.84 -15.87 4.91
CA LEU A 256 8.28 -16.82 3.88
C LEU A 256 7.61 -16.53 2.54
N ILE A 257 6.35 -16.09 2.56
CA ILE A 257 5.62 -15.66 1.35
C ILE A 257 6.25 -14.36 0.82
N ILE A 258 6.54 -13.39 1.68
CA ILE A 258 7.16 -12.12 1.29
C ILE A 258 8.58 -12.36 0.74
N LEU A 259 9.39 -13.20 1.42
CA LEU A 259 10.74 -13.54 0.96
C LEU A 259 10.73 -14.32 -0.35
N THR A 260 9.78 -15.24 -0.56
CA THR A 260 9.66 -15.97 -1.83
C THR A 260 9.19 -15.05 -2.96
N MET A 261 8.32 -14.08 -2.68
CA MET A 261 7.89 -13.10 -3.66
C MET A 261 9.02 -12.13 -4.06
N ILE A 262 9.81 -11.67 -3.08
CA ILE A 262 11.01 -10.85 -3.31
C ILE A 262 12.05 -11.66 -4.10
N ALA A 263 12.29 -12.92 -3.73
CA ALA A 263 13.22 -13.80 -4.44
C ALA A 263 12.77 -14.05 -5.89
N ALA A 264 11.47 -14.28 -6.12
CA ALA A 264 10.92 -14.45 -7.46
C ALA A 264 11.03 -13.15 -8.30
N TYR A 265 10.81 -11.99 -7.68
CA TYR A 265 10.98 -10.70 -8.32
C TYR A 265 12.46 -10.44 -8.69
N CYS A 266 13.39 -10.72 -7.79
CA CYS A 266 14.82 -10.60 -8.05
C CYS A 266 15.31 -11.59 -9.11
N ALA A 267 14.81 -12.83 -9.12
CA ALA A 267 15.13 -13.83 -10.13
C ALA A 267 14.67 -13.42 -11.53
N THR A 268 13.45 -12.91 -11.65
CA THR A 268 12.90 -12.43 -12.93
C THR A 268 13.62 -11.17 -13.43
N LEU A 269 13.99 -10.26 -12.53
CA LEU A 269 14.83 -9.11 -12.87
C LEU A 269 16.21 -9.54 -13.37
N ASN A 270 16.88 -10.47 -12.68
CA ASN A 270 18.20 -10.95 -13.05
C ASN A 270 18.17 -11.70 -14.40
N GLU A 271 17.14 -12.53 -14.65
CA GLU A 271 16.97 -13.17 -15.95
C GLU A 271 16.71 -12.15 -17.07
N SER A 272 15.98 -11.07 -16.78
CA SER A 272 15.75 -9.98 -17.73
C SER A 272 17.01 -9.17 -18.03
N ALA A 273 17.92 -9.02 -17.06
CA ALA A 273 19.22 -8.38 -17.23
C ALA A 273 20.16 -9.25 -18.07
N ARG A 274 20.17 -10.57 -17.82
CA ARG A 274 21.00 -11.54 -18.56
C ARG A 274 20.59 -11.72 -20.02
N LYS A 275 19.33 -11.44 -20.37
CA LYS A 275 18.84 -11.42 -21.76
C LYS A 275 19.15 -10.11 -22.50
N ARG A 276 19.66 -9.09 -21.81
CA ARG A 276 20.01 -7.78 -22.37
C ARG A 276 21.51 -7.52 -22.49
N ALA A 277 22.33 -8.29 -21.77
CA ALA A 277 23.76 -8.43 -22.03
C ALA A 277 23.99 -9.45 -23.15
#